data_AF-A0A2V7JT43-F1
#
_entry.id   AF-A0A2V7JT43-F1
#
_cell.length_a   1.000
_cell.length_b   1.000
_cell.length_c   1.000
_cell.angle_alpha   90.00
_cell.angle_beta   90.00
_cell.angle_gamma   90.00
#
_symmetry.space_group_name_H-M   'P 1'
#
loop_
_entity.id
_entity.type
_entity.pdbx_description
1 polymer ?
#
loop_
_entity_poly.entity_id
_entity_poly.type
_entity_poly.pdbx_seq_one_letter_code
_entity_poly.pdbx_strand_id
1 'polypeptide(L)'
;MLLIGIAVSAGCTDPSTWPRDLHASLVAVPALDAAVLAGQLLAFASDRDGTGFQVFVMQANGTKPMQLTAVPGYNARPNWS
;
A
#
# COMPACT_ATOMS: atom_id res chain seq x y z
N MET A 1 -8.09 8.94 54.44
CA MET A 1 -9.17 8.12 53.83
C MET A 1 -9.45 8.67 52.44
N LEU A 2 -9.41 7.79 51.45
CA LEU A 2 -9.91 7.90 50.08
C LEU A 2 -9.30 8.95 49.13
N LEU A 3 -8.34 8.48 48.32
CA LEU A 3 -8.14 8.94 46.94
C LEU A 3 -8.98 8.03 46.04
N ILE A 4 -9.86 8.57 45.20
CA ILE A 4 -10.30 7.86 43.99
C ILE A 4 -10.23 8.86 42.84
N GLY A 5 -9.25 8.64 41.98
CA GLY A 5 -9.15 9.25 40.68
C GLY A 5 -9.66 8.31 39.59
N ILE A 6 -9.91 8.96 38.45
CA ILE A 6 -9.69 8.48 37.09
C ILE A 6 -10.75 7.52 36.53
N ALA A 7 -11.56 8.08 35.62
CA ALA A 7 -12.16 7.35 34.53
C ALA A 7 -11.12 7.23 33.40
N VAL A 8 -10.89 6.02 32.88
CA VAL A 8 -10.29 5.80 31.56
C VAL A 8 -11.12 4.75 30.83
N SER A 9 -11.57 5.12 29.64
CA SER A 9 -12.35 4.31 28.73
C SER A 9 -11.59 3.06 28.30
N ALA A 10 -12.26 1.91 28.36
CA ALA A 10 -11.86 0.72 27.64
C ALA A 10 -11.95 0.99 26.12
N GLY A 11 -10.88 0.68 25.39
CA GLY A 11 -10.84 0.87 23.94
C GLY A 11 -9.55 0.40 23.30
N CYS A 12 -9.37 -0.92 23.23
CA CYS A 12 -8.59 -1.65 22.24
C CYS A 12 -7.15 -1.17 21.97
N THR A 13 -6.22 -1.44 22.89
CA THR A 13 -4.82 -1.78 22.53
C THR A 13 -4.21 -2.54 23.69
N ASP A 14 -4.21 -3.87 23.62
CA ASP A 14 -3.21 -4.63 24.37
C ASP A 14 -2.63 -5.75 23.49
N PRO A 15 -1.39 -5.59 22.98
CA PRO A 15 -0.68 -6.64 22.26
C PRO A 15 0.01 -7.64 23.21
N SER A 16 -0.33 -7.69 24.51
CA SER A 16 0.39 -8.51 25.49
C SER A 16 0.20 -10.03 25.39
N THR A 17 -0.63 -10.54 24.47
CA THR A 17 -0.84 -11.99 24.30
C THR A 17 0.05 -12.65 23.25
N TRP A 18 1.06 -11.94 22.70
CA TRP A 18 2.11 -12.61 21.92
C TRP A 18 3.01 -13.48 22.84
N PRO A 19 3.22 -14.77 22.53
CA PRO A 19 3.98 -15.68 23.37
C PRO A 19 5.44 -15.22 23.46
N ARG A 20 5.90 -14.95 24.68
CA ARG A 20 7.24 -14.39 24.96
C ARG A 20 8.39 -15.40 24.89
N ASP A 21 8.16 -16.65 24.50
CA ASP A 21 9.14 -17.73 24.65
C ASP A 21 9.50 -18.49 23.35
N LEU A 22 9.49 -17.84 22.18
CA LEU A 22 10.11 -18.43 20.98
C LEU A 22 11.45 -17.75 20.67
N HIS A 23 12.51 -18.37 21.21
CA HIS A 23 13.90 -18.28 20.76
C HIS A 23 14.05 -18.82 19.33
N ALA A 24 13.38 -18.23 18.35
CA ALA A 24 13.77 -18.37 16.96
C ALA A 24 14.64 -17.14 16.66
N SER A 25 15.94 -17.36 16.48
CA SER A 25 16.81 -16.39 15.81
C SER A 25 16.27 -16.18 14.40
N LEU A 26 15.28 -15.31 14.27
CA LEU A 26 15.04 -14.57 13.05
C LEU A 26 16.27 -13.68 12.91
N VAL A 27 17.28 -14.18 12.22
CA VAL A 27 18.14 -13.28 11.46
C VAL A 27 17.15 -12.41 10.70
N ALA A 28 17.10 -11.12 11.04
CA ALA A 28 16.44 -10.14 10.20
C ALA A 28 17.14 -10.29 8.85
N VAL A 29 16.57 -11.09 7.96
CA VAL A 29 16.80 -10.96 6.53
C VAL A 29 16.50 -9.48 6.34
N PRO A 30 17.50 -8.63 6.02
CA PRO A 30 17.31 -7.18 6.00
C PRO A 30 16.03 -6.98 5.21
N ALA A 31 15.01 -6.41 5.87
CA ALA A 31 13.69 -6.27 5.30
C ALA A 31 13.92 -5.65 3.94
N LEU A 32 13.78 -6.48 2.89
CA LEU A 32 14.20 -6.15 1.54
C LEU A 32 13.63 -4.77 1.28
N ASP A 33 14.49 -3.80 1.00
CA ASP A 33 14.10 -2.41 0.95
C ASP A 33 12.82 -2.34 0.13
N ALA A 34 11.74 -1.82 0.74
CA ALA A 34 10.46 -1.76 0.07
C ALA A 34 10.58 -0.98 -1.24
N ALA A 35 11.60 -0.10 -1.38
CA ALA A 35 11.96 0.53 -2.64
C ALA A 35 12.62 -0.42 -3.66
N VAL A 36 13.39 -1.41 -3.21
CA VAL A 36 13.97 -2.47 -4.04
C VAL A 36 12.91 -3.49 -4.47
N LEU A 37 11.90 -3.75 -3.64
CA LEU A 37 10.76 -4.60 -4.00
C LEU A 37 9.62 -3.86 -4.71
N ALA A 38 9.53 -2.53 -4.59
CA ALA A 38 8.54 -1.75 -5.30
C ALA A 38 8.91 -1.67 -6.78
N GLY A 39 8.05 -2.23 -7.63
CA GLY A 39 8.09 -1.93 -9.06
C GLY A 39 8.10 -0.41 -9.24
N GLN A 40 9.03 0.12 -10.03
CA GLN A 40 9.22 1.58 -10.16
C GLN A 40 8.04 2.28 -10.83
N LEU A 41 7.23 1.51 -11.58
CA LEU A 41 6.06 1.99 -12.31
C LEU A 41 4.85 1.09 -12.10
N LEU A 42 3.67 1.70 -12.12
CA LEU A 42 2.36 1.04 -12.11
C LEU A 42 1.64 1.32 -13.42
N ALA A 43 1.10 0.29 -14.07
CA ALA A 43 0.18 0.42 -15.19
C ALA A 43 -1.27 0.36 -14.68
N PHE A 44 -2.14 1.27 -15.15
CA PHE A 44 -3.52 1.38 -14.66
C PHE A 44 -4.43 2.07 -15.67
N ALA A 45 -5.73 1.80 -15.57
CA ALA A 45 -6.76 2.40 -16.42
C ALA A 45 -7.41 3.61 -15.75
N SER A 46 -7.72 4.66 -16.51
CA SER A 46 -8.43 5.84 -16.00
C SER A 46 -9.12 6.63 -17.12
N ASP A 47 -10.18 7.33 -16.77
CA ASP A 47 -11.00 8.21 -17.62
C ASP A 47 -10.68 9.70 -17.42
N ARG A 48 -9.53 10.01 -16.79
CA ARG A 48 -9.13 11.37 -16.40
C ARG A 48 -9.01 12.39 -17.53
N ASP A 49 -8.89 11.93 -18.78
CA ASP A 49 -8.77 12.80 -19.96
C ASP A 49 -10.13 13.12 -20.60
N GLY A 50 -11.23 12.53 -20.12
CA GLY A 50 -12.58 12.76 -20.62
C GLY A 50 -12.92 12.08 -21.95
N THR A 51 -12.03 11.24 -22.50
CA THR A 51 -12.23 10.58 -23.81
C THR A 51 -12.55 9.08 -23.71
N GLY A 52 -12.83 8.60 -22.50
CA GLY A 52 -13.01 7.19 -22.18
C GLY A 52 -11.84 6.64 -21.36
N PHE A 53 -11.86 5.35 -21.04
CA PHE A 53 -10.76 4.74 -20.29
C PHE A 53 -9.52 4.58 -21.16
N GLN A 54 -8.41 5.12 -20.66
CA GLN A 54 -7.09 4.99 -21.25
C GLN A 54 -6.12 4.31 -20.28
N VAL A 55 -5.08 3.68 -20.82
CA VAL A 55 -3.98 3.11 -20.04
C VAL A 55 -2.95 4.19 -19.75
N PHE A 56 -2.55 4.25 -18.49
CA PHE A 56 -1.51 5.15 -18.00
C PHE A 56 -0.43 4.36 -17.26
N VAL A 57 0.74 4.96 -17.17
CA VAL A 57 1.81 4.56 -16.25
C VAL A 57 2.14 5.69 -15.29
N MET A 58 2.50 5.36 -14.06
CA MET A 58 2.98 6.35 -13.08
C MET A 58 4.03 5.73 -12.17
N GLN A 59 4.80 6.55 -11.47
CA GLN A 59 5.67 6.06 -10.40
C GLN A 59 4.84 5.38 -9.29
N ALA A 60 5.38 4.35 -8.63
CA ALA A 60 4.67 3.66 -7.55
C ALA A 60 4.29 4.57 -6.36
N ASN A 61 4.95 5.72 -6.21
CA ASN A 61 4.60 6.76 -5.24
C ASN A 61 3.41 7.65 -5.69
N GLY A 62 2.77 7.34 -6.82
CA GLY A 62 1.63 8.08 -7.38
C GLY A 62 1.99 9.32 -8.21
N THR A 63 3.28 9.64 -8.36
CA THR A 63 3.71 10.82 -9.12
C THR A 63 3.99 10.52 -10.58
N LYS A 64 4.07 11.58 -11.39
CA LYS A 64 4.40 11.53 -12.84
C LYS A 64 3.52 10.57 -13.65
N PRO A 65 2.19 10.74 -13.63
CA PRO A 65 1.33 9.99 -14.55
C PRO A 65 1.63 10.35 -16.01
N MET A 66 1.72 9.34 -16.87
CA MET A 66 1.90 9.45 -18.31
C MET A 66 0.88 8.57 -19.03
N GLN A 67 0.23 9.11 -20.05
CA GLN A 67 -0.75 8.41 -20.87
C GLN A 67 -0.04 7.55 -21.92
N LEU A 68 -0.47 6.28 -22.07
CA LEU A 68 0.07 5.36 -23.07
C LEU A 68 -0.87 5.15 -24.25
N THR A 69 -2.18 5.27 -24.06
CA THR A 69 -3.18 5.10 -25.12
C THR A 69 -4.00 6.36 -25.28
N ALA A 70 -4.34 6.72 -26.52
CA ALA A 70 -5.19 7.88 -26.85
C ALA A 70 -6.16 7.55 -27.99
N VAL A 71 -6.55 6.28 -28.09
CA VAL A 71 -7.49 5.81 -29.11
C VAL A 71 -8.91 5.78 -28.55
N PRO A 72 -9.94 6.07 -29.36
CA PRO A 72 -11.33 5.96 -28.90
C PRO A 72 -11.66 4.55 -28.41
N GLY A 73 -12.43 4.43 -27.33
CA GLY A 73 -12.92 3.16 -26.82
C GLY A 73 -12.55 2.89 -25.36
N TYR A 74 -12.64 1.62 -24.96
CA TYR A 74 -12.39 1.17 -23.58
C TYR A 74 -11.02 0.50 -23.46
N ASN A 75 -9.98 1.31 -23.27
CA ASN A 75 -8.59 0.84 -23.15
C ASN A 75 -8.23 0.66 -21.66
N ALA A 76 -8.79 -0.38 -21.03
CA ALA A 76 -8.67 -0.57 -19.58
C ALA A 76 -7.95 -1.85 -19.14
N ARG A 77 -7.39 -2.62 -20.07
CA ARG A 77 -6.85 -3.96 -19.81
C ARG A 77 -5.40 -4.08 -20.26
N PRO A 78 -4.44 -3.48 -19.54
CA PRO A 78 -3.03 -3.76 -19.79
C PRO A 78 -2.74 -5.24 -19.50
N ASN A 79 -1.89 -5.86 -20.33
CA ASN A 79 -1.42 -7.22 -20.13
C ASN A 79 0.12 -7.26 -20.20
N TRP A 80 0.70 -8.22 -19.48
CA TRP A 80 2.09 -8.65 -19.64
C TRP A 80 2.05 -10.14 -20.01
N SER A 81 2.82 -10.53 -21.03
CA SER A 81 2.95 -11.91 -21.53
C SER A 81 4.41 -12.28 -21.67
#